data_AF-A0A9D6XRX1-F1
#
_entry.id   AF-A0A9D6XRX1-F1
#
_cell.length_a   1.000
_cell.length_b   1.000
_cell.length_c   1.000
_cell.angle_alpha   90.00
_cell.angle_beta   90.00
_cell.angle_gamma   90.00
#
_symmetry.space_group_name_H-M   'P 1'
#
loop_
_entity.id
_entity.type
_entity.pdbx_description
1 polymer ?
#
loop_
_entity_poly.entity_id
_entity_poly.type
_entity_poly.pdbx_seq_one_letter_code
_entity_poly.pdbx_strand_id
1 'polypeptide(L)'
;MARLLLPFAEGYRAGIALRHLAYRFGLFKTRRLNRPVISVGNLTVGGTGKTPLVMYIAERLFDRGWTSSILTRGYRRSVGGIITIAPQTSRRVDPRQAGDEAALLAAALPKVPIVVSGNRYRAGRIAEERFTVDVHLLDDGFQYWALERTVDVVTIDVTQDFSAGVLLPAGRFREPRSALRRADIVVLTRTELADGLSHREIVARLNPRAAVFESTISLRGWIEAQSGSPAAGREVQCRRALAFCGIGNPKAFFSGLRKWGVQVSAEVAYRDHYQ
;
A
#
# COMPACT_ATOMS: atom_id res chain seq x y z
N MET A 1 -0.71 -29.23 -1.32
CA MET A 1 0.19 -28.31 -2.05
C MET A 1 0.99 -27.39 -1.12
N ALA A 2 0.38 -26.62 -0.21
CA ALA A 2 1.11 -25.73 0.72
C ALA A 2 2.18 -26.43 1.60
N ARG A 3 1.92 -27.67 2.07
CA ARG A 3 2.89 -28.45 2.86
C ARG A 3 4.19 -28.78 2.09
N LEU A 4 4.11 -28.95 0.77
CA LEU A 4 5.29 -29.20 -0.07
C LEU A 4 6.18 -27.96 -0.24
N LEU A 5 5.62 -26.77 -0.02
CA LEU A 5 6.34 -25.50 -0.13
C LEU A 5 6.97 -25.05 1.20
N LEU A 6 6.71 -25.75 2.31
CA LEU A 6 7.24 -25.39 3.63
C LEU A 6 8.77 -25.34 3.70
N PRO A 7 9.54 -26.30 3.11
CA PRO A 7 11.00 -26.22 3.11
C PRO A 7 11.51 -24.96 2.41
N PHE A 8 10.86 -24.55 1.31
CA PHE A 8 11.19 -23.31 0.60
C PHE A 8 10.86 -22.07 1.43
N ALA A 9 9.80 -22.11 2.24
CA ALA A 9 9.44 -21.01 3.14
C ALA A 9 10.46 -20.86 4.28
N GLU A 10 11.06 -21.94 4.77
CA GLU A 10 12.14 -21.88 5.75
C GLU A 10 13.45 -21.39 5.13
N GLY A 11 13.79 -21.80 3.91
CA GLY A 11 14.89 -21.20 3.15
C GLY A 11 14.69 -19.69 2.94
N TYR A 12 13.48 -19.27 2.60
CA TYR A 12 13.12 -17.86 2.49
C TYR A 12 13.25 -17.11 3.83
N ARG A 13 12.82 -17.73 4.94
CA ARG A 13 13.01 -17.19 6.30
C ARG A 13 14.48 -16.96 6.60
N ALA A 14 15.34 -17.94 6.30
CA ALA A 14 16.78 -17.81 6.51
C ALA A 14 17.34 -16.64 5.70
N GLY A 15 16.97 -16.52 4.42
CA GLY A 15 17.37 -15.39 3.57
C GLY A 15 16.95 -14.02 4.13
N ILE A 16 15.74 -13.90 4.67
CA ILE A 16 15.28 -12.69 5.37
C ILE A 16 16.14 -12.42 6.61
N ALA A 17 16.39 -13.43 7.43
CA ALA A 17 17.18 -13.29 8.65
C ALA A 17 18.62 -12.84 8.34
N LEU A 18 19.27 -13.47 7.35
CA LEU A 18 20.59 -13.07 6.83
C LEU A 18 20.60 -11.62 6.37
N ARG A 19 19.60 -11.20 5.60
CA ARG A 19 19.46 -9.80 5.16
C ARG A 19 19.30 -8.85 6.34
N HIS A 20 18.48 -9.19 7.34
CA HIS A 20 18.31 -8.35 8.53
C HIS A 20 19.59 -8.24 9.35
N LEU A 21 20.36 -9.33 9.49
CA LEU A 21 21.67 -9.32 10.12
C LEU A 21 22.65 -8.43 9.35
N ALA A 22 22.66 -8.49 8.01
CA ALA A 22 23.52 -7.64 7.20
C ALA A 22 23.24 -6.14 7.40
N TYR A 23 21.98 -5.72 7.56
CA TYR A 23 21.67 -4.33 7.95
C TYR A 23 22.06 -4.03 9.39
N ARG A 24 21.80 -4.94 10.33
CA ARG A 24 22.12 -4.76 11.76
C ARG A 24 23.62 -4.60 12.01
N PHE A 25 24.46 -5.34 11.29
CA PHE A 25 25.92 -5.25 11.38
C PHE A 25 26.53 -4.18 10.45
N GLY A 26 25.71 -3.41 9.75
CA GLY A 26 26.18 -2.34 8.86
C GLY A 26 26.84 -2.80 7.55
N LEU A 27 26.78 -4.09 7.22
CA LEU A 27 27.22 -4.62 5.91
C LEU A 27 26.41 -4.00 4.77
N PHE A 28 25.11 -3.81 5.00
CA PHE A 28 24.26 -3.02 4.11
C PHE A 28 24.00 -1.63 4.71
N LYS A 29 24.16 -0.60 3.87
CA LYS A 29 24.00 0.79 4.29
C LYS A 29 22.53 1.21 4.26
N THR A 30 22.03 1.67 5.39
CA THR A 30 20.81 2.49 5.49
C THR A 30 21.21 3.94 5.23
N ARG A 31 20.45 4.63 4.38
CA ARG A 31 20.68 6.05 4.06
C ARG A 31 19.57 6.91 4.63
N ARG A 32 19.89 8.15 4.96
CA ARG A 32 18.95 9.11 5.56
C ARG A 32 18.71 10.29 4.62
N LEU A 33 17.46 10.70 4.48
CA LEU A 33 17.07 11.93 3.77
C LEU A 33 17.15 13.14 4.70
N ASN A 34 17.14 14.35 4.14
CA ASN A 34 17.15 15.57 4.95
C ASN A 34 15.81 15.79 5.66
N ARG A 35 14.71 15.29 5.07
CA ARG A 35 13.36 15.37 5.62
C ARG A 35 12.89 14.03 6.23
N PRO A 36 12.00 14.06 7.23
CA PRO A 36 11.44 12.86 7.83
C PRO A 36 10.72 11.98 6.80
N VAL A 37 10.70 10.67 7.06
CA VAL A 37 10.09 9.67 6.17
C VAL A 37 9.06 8.87 6.96
N ILE A 38 7.80 8.92 6.52
CA ILE A 38 6.73 8.03 6.99
C ILE A 38 6.59 6.90 6.00
N SER A 39 6.81 5.67 6.46
CA SER A 39 6.65 4.47 5.66
C SER A 39 5.27 3.89 5.87
N VAL A 40 4.57 3.60 4.76
CA VAL A 40 3.32 2.86 4.78
C VAL A 40 3.56 1.53 4.09
N GLY A 41 3.40 0.45 4.84
CA GLY A 41 3.67 -0.89 4.32
C GLY A 41 2.76 -1.95 4.90
N ASN A 42 3.13 -3.20 4.64
CA ASN A 42 2.44 -4.36 5.18
C ASN A 42 3.42 -5.53 5.35
N LEU A 43 2.94 -6.60 5.98
CA LEU A 43 3.70 -7.84 6.16
C LEU A 43 3.34 -8.93 5.16
N THR A 44 2.30 -8.74 4.34
CA THR A 44 1.74 -9.79 3.49
C THR A 44 1.70 -9.39 2.01
N VAL A 45 1.63 -10.37 1.11
CA VAL A 45 1.28 -10.12 -0.30
C VAL A 45 -0.23 -9.98 -0.46
N GLY A 46 -0.64 -9.20 -1.46
CA GLY A 46 -2.01 -8.82 -1.73
C GLY A 46 -2.33 -7.39 -1.27
N GLY A 47 -3.55 -6.95 -1.57
CA GLY A 47 -4.01 -5.59 -1.30
C GLY A 47 -4.46 -5.43 0.15
N THR A 48 -3.65 -4.80 1.00
CA THR A 48 -3.96 -4.53 2.42
C THR A 48 -4.47 -3.11 2.70
N GLY A 49 -4.81 -2.34 1.67
CA GLY A 49 -5.29 -0.96 1.85
C GLY A 49 -4.20 0.09 2.04
N LYS A 50 -2.95 -0.19 1.68
CA LYS A 50 -1.82 0.75 1.75
C LYS A 50 -2.07 2.01 0.93
N THR A 51 -2.40 1.88 -0.35
CA THR A 51 -2.52 3.02 -1.27
C THR A 51 -3.61 4.01 -0.83
N PRO A 52 -4.82 3.56 -0.43
CA PRO A 52 -5.80 4.46 0.20
C PRO A 52 -5.29 5.12 1.48
N LEU A 53 -4.52 4.42 2.32
CA LEU A 53 -3.94 5.00 3.53
C LEU A 53 -2.86 6.04 3.22
N VAL A 54 -2.03 5.83 2.21
CA VAL A 54 -1.06 6.84 1.72
C VAL A 54 -1.79 8.09 1.26
N MET A 55 -2.87 7.95 0.48
CA MET A 55 -3.70 9.09 0.07
C MET A 55 -4.29 9.83 1.27
N TYR A 56 -4.86 9.09 2.22
CA TYR A 56 -5.41 9.67 3.44
C TYR A 56 -4.37 10.46 4.23
N ILE A 57 -3.17 9.90 4.45
CA ILE A 57 -2.09 10.59 5.17
C ILE A 57 -1.65 11.85 4.41
N ALA A 58 -1.50 11.76 3.08
CA ALA A 58 -1.10 12.90 2.25
C ALA A 58 -2.13 14.04 2.30
N GLU A 59 -3.43 13.73 2.18
CA GLU A 59 -4.53 14.69 2.34
C GLU A 59 -4.47 15.34 3.72
N ARG A 60 -4.32 14.55 4.79
CA ARG A 60 -4.31 15.06 6.19
C ARG A 60 -3.08 15.89 6.55
N LEU A 61 -1.94 15.65 5.90
CA LEU A 61 -0.75 16.48 6.01
C LEU A 61 -0.97 17.82 5.30
N PHE A 62 -1.53 17.78 4.09
CA PHE A 62 -1.86 18.97 3.33
C PHE A 62 -2.85 19.87 4.09
N ASP A 63 -3.91 19.28 4.66
CA ASP A 63 -4.90 20.00 5.48
C ASP A 63 -4.28 20.70 6.71
N ARG A 64 -3.13 20.20 7.18
CA ARG A 64 -2.35 20.77 8.29
C ARG A 64 -1.26 21.75 7.82
N GLY A 65 -1.21 22.07 6.54
CA GLY A 65 -0.22 22.98 5.96
C GLY A 65 1.15 22.34 5.69
N TRP A 66 1.29 21.02 5.77
CA TRP A 66 2.54 20.33 5.45
C TRP A 66 2.62 19.98 3.97
N THR A 67 3.80 20.20 3.39
CA THR A 67 4.11 19.75 2.02
C THR A 67 4.71 18.34 2.07
N SER A 68 4.05 17.37 1.43
CA SER A 68 4.52 15.99 1.38
C SER A 68 5.00 15.60 -0.01
N SER A 69 5.80 14.54 -0.12
CA SER A 69 6.09 13.88 -1.40
C SER A 69 5.88 12.38 -1.27
N ILE A 70 5.50 11.70 -2.36
CA ILE A 70 5.33 10.25 -2.35
C ILE A 70 6.46 9.58 -3.10
N LEU A 71 7.09 8.61 -2.46
CA LEU A 71 8.14 7.77 -3.01
C LEU A 71 7.56 6.37 -3.23
N THR A 72 7.45 5.94 -4.48
CA THR A 72 6.91 4.62 -4.83
C THR A 72 7.85 3.87 -5.76
N ARG A 73 7.74 2.54 -5.80
CA ARG A 73 8.61 1.69 -6.63
C ARG A 73 8.25 1.73 -8.11
N GLY A 74 6.96 1.87 -8.44
CA GLY A 74 6.43 1.76 -9.80
C GLY A 74 6.38 0.32 -10.29
N TYR A 75 5.46 -0.48 -9.73
CA TYR A 75 5.26 -1.87 -10.13
C TYR A 75 4.79 -1.97 -11.59
N ARG A 76 5.27 -2.97 -12.35
CA ARG A 76 4.93 -3.27 -13.76
C ARG A 76 5.06 -2.13 -14.79
N ARG A 77 5.88 -1.12 -14.53
CA ARG A 77 6.19 -0.11 -15.55
C ARG A 77 7.00 -0.70 -16.72
N SER A 78 6.75 -0.19 -17.92
CA SER A 78 7.50 -0.54 -19.13
C SER A 78 8.85 0.20 -19.23
N VAL A 79 8.96 1.36 -18.58
CA VAL A 79 10.11 2.27 -18.72
C VAL A 79 11.03 2.19 -17.48
N GLY A 80 12.33 2.03 -17.73
CA GLY A 80 13.37 2.13 -16.69
C GLY A 80 13.61 3.56 -16.19
N GLY A 81 14.49 3.75 -15.21
CA GLY A 81 14.89 5.09 -14.74
C GLY A 81 14.01 5.68 -13.63
N ILE A 82 14.17 6.97 -13.34
CA ILE A 82 13.41 7.67 -12.29
C ILE A 82 12.36 8.53 -12.97
N ILE A 83 11.09 8.36 -12.59
CA ILE A 83 10.01 9.19 -13.11
C ILE A 83 9.63 10.17 -12.01
N THR A 84 9.75 11.45 -12.29
CA THR A 84 9.30 12.52 -11.40
C THR A 84 8.05 13.10 -11.98
N ILE A 85 6.97 13.02 -11.23
CA ILE A 85 5.69 13.56 -11.62
C ILE A 85 5.43 14.77 -10.71
N ALA A 86 5.33 15.96 -11.30
CA ALA A 86 5.19 17.22 -10.57
C ALA A 86 3.73 17.51 -10.14
N PRO A 87 3.50 18.35 -9.11
CA PRO A 87 2.17 18.84 -8.75
C PRO A 87 1.54 19.66 -9.88
N GLN A 88 0.30 19.34 -10.25
CA GLN A 88 -0.48 20.05 -11.26
C GLN A 88 -1.98 19.90 -10.95
N THR A 89 -2.77 20.96 -11.16
CA THR A 89 -4.21 21.01 -10.85
C THR A 89 -5.02 19.94 -11.59
N SER A 90 -4.69 19.65 -12.85
CA SER A 90 -5.31 18.60 -13.66
C SER A 90 -4.24 17.65 -14.19
N ARG A 91 -4.09 16.51 -13.54
CA ARG A 91 -2.97 15.58 -13.77
C ARG A 91 -3.47 14.26 -14.33
N ARG A 92 -3.20 14.01 -15.61
CA ARG A 92 -3.37 12.68 -16.24
C ARG A 92 -2.00 12.09 -16.51
N VAL A 93 -1.74 10.92 -15.93
CA VAL A 93 -0.50 10.16 -16.11
C VAL A 93 -0.85 8.86 -16.80
N ASP A 94 -0.17 8.53 -17.90
CA ASP A 94 -0.37 7.26 -18.58
C ASP A 94 0.14 6.10 -17.68
N PRO A 95 -0.74 5.17 -17.25
CA PRO A 95 -0.34 4.01 -16.44
C PRO A 95 0.75 3.16 -17.09
N ARG A 96 0.83 3.12 -18.43
CA ARG A 96 1.86 2.35 -19.15
C ARG A 96 3.27 2.92 -18.93
N GLN A 97 3.37 4.22 -18.67
CA GLN A 97 4.63 4.91 -18.43
C GLN A 97 5.00 4.90 -16.94
N ALA A 98 4.08 5.28 -16.05
CA ALA A 98 4.37 5.46 -14.63
C ALA A 98 4.04 4.23 -13.74
N GLY A 99 3.24 3.29 -14.26
CA GLY A 99 2.62 2.20 -13.51
C GLY A 99 1.26 2.60 -12.93
N ASP A 100 0.36 1.62 -12.78
CA ASP A 100 -1.03 1.82 -12.35
C ASP A 100 -1.14 2.53 -11.00
N GLU A 101 -0.31 2.13 -10.03
CA GLU A 101 -0.31 2.73 -8.68
C GLU A 101 0.10 4.20 -8.71
N ALA A 102 1.12 4.56 -9.50
CA ALA A 102 1.60 5.93 -9.61
C ALA A 102 0.58 6.82 -10.33
N ALA A 103 -0.07 6.30 -11.38
CA ALA A 103 -1.14 7.01 -12.07
C ALA A 103 -2.36 7.26 -11.15
N LEU A 104 -2.75 6.24 -10.36
CA LEU A 104 -3.81 6.36 -9.37
C LEU A 104 -3.48 7.42 -8.30
N LEU A 105 -2.27 7.39 -7.74
CA LEU A 105 -1.82 8.39 -6.76
C LEU A 105 -1.78 9.80 -7.38
N ALA A 106 -1.30 9.94 -8.62
CA ALA A 106 -1.21 11.22 -9.31
C ALA A 106 -2.59 11.84 -9.57
N ALA A 107 -3.58 11.02 -9.92
CA ALA A 107 -4.96 11.48 -10.11
C ALA A 107 -5.62 11.88 -8.78
N ALA A 108 -5.39 11.10 -7.71
CA ALA A 108 -5.99 11.37 -6.40
C ALA A 108 -5.33 12.57 -5.67
N LEU A 109 -4.05 12.81 -5.92
CA LEU A 109 -3.24 13.81 -5.18
C LEU A 109 -2.58 14.81 -6.16
N PRO A 110 -3.35 15.67 -6.83
CA PRO A 110 -2.84 16.60 -7.84
C PRO A 110 -1.78 17.56 -7.28
N LYS A 111 -1.84 17.86 -5.97
CA LYS A 111 -0.93 18.80 -5.29
C LYS A 111 0.34 18.15 -4.74
N VAL A 112 0.48 16.83 -4.81
CA VAL A 112 1.58 16.10 -4.17
C VAL A 112 2.59 15.61 -5.23
N PRO A 113 3.88 15.96 -5.13
CA PRO A 113 4.91 15.41 -6.01
C PRO A 113 5.05 13.90 -5.77
N ILE A 114 5.16 13.13 -6.86
CA ILE A 114 5.31 11.68 -6.82
C ILE A 114 6.57 11.31 -7.58
N VAL A 115 7.46 10.56 -6.93
CA VAL A 115 8.71 10.09 -7.53
C VAL A 115 8.74 8.58 -7.54
N VAL A 116 8.81 8.02 -8.74
CA VAL A 116 8.78 6.58 -9.01
C VAL A 116 10.19 6.08 -9.26
N SER A 117 10.69 5.20 -8.38
CA SER A 117 12.04 4.63 -8.50
C SER A 117 12.22 3.37 -7.65
N GLY A 118 12.98 2.40 -8.17
CA GLY A 118 13.49 1.29 -7.36
C GLY A 118 14.43 1.74 -6.23
N ASN A 119 15.13 2.86 -6.40
CA ASN A 119 15.99 3.47 -5.38
C ASN A 119 15.25 4.65 -4.72
N ARG A 120 14.64 4.41 -3.56
CA ARG A 120 13.78 5.39 -2.88
C ARG A 120 14.58 6.48 -2.16
N TYR A 121 15.84 6.20 -1.81
CA TYR A 121 16.75 7.26 -1.37
C TYR A 121 17.00 8.28 -2.48
N ARG A 122 17.38 7.84 -3.70
CA ARG A 122 17.55 8.75 -4.84
C ARG A 122 16.26 9.49 -5.21
N ALA A 123 15.11 8.82 -5.11
CA ALA A 123 13.82 9.45 -5.34
C ALA A 123 13.54 10.59 -4.34
N GLY A 124 13.81 10.34 -3.05
CA GLY A 124 13.69 11.37 -2.01
C GLY A 124 14.61 12.56 -2.25
N ARG A 125 15.87 12.32 -2.61
CA ARG A 125 16.83 13.39 -2.94
C ARG A 125 16.34 14.27 -4.09
N ILE A 126 15.84 13.65 -5.17
CA ILE A 126 15.27 14.39 -6.31
C ILE A 126 14.03 15.18 -5.89
N ALA A 127 13.21 14.64 -4.99
CA ALA A 127 12.05 15.35 -4.47
C ALA A 127 12.47 16.59 -3.65
N GLU A 128 13.47 16.45 -2.77
CA GLU A 128 14.04 17.56 -1.96
C GLU A 128 14.71 18.63 -2.83
N GLU A 129 15.32 18.25 -3.95
CA GLU A 129 16.00 19.17 -4.88
C GLU A 129 15.01 19.95 -5.76
N ARG A 130 13.87 19.35 -6.12
CA ARG A 130 12.94 19.92 -7.12
C ARG A 130 11.71 20.57 -6.52
N PHE A 131 11.35 20.24 -5.28
CA PHE A 131 10.10 20.66 -4.67
C PHE A 131 10.32 21.05 -3.21
N THR A 132 9.45 21.89 -2.69
CA THR A 132 9.31 22.09 -1.25
C THR A 132 8.67 20.85 -0.64
N VAL A 133 9.40 20.18 0.24
CA VAL A 133 8.97 18.96 0.92
C VAL A 133 9.35 19.07 2.39
N ASP A 134 8.35 18.92 3.26
CA ASP A 134 8.52 18.83 4.72
C ASP A 134 8.62 17.38 5.17
N VAL A 135 7.97 16.44 4.45
CA VAL A 135 7.92 15.02 4.80
C VAL A 135 7.77 14.12 3.57
N HIS A 136 8.43 12.95 3.58
CA HIS A 136 8.25 11.92 2.56
C HIS A 136 7.29 10.83 3.02
N LEU A 137 6.39 10.40 2.15
CA LEU A 137 5.56 9.21 2.29
C LEU A 137 6.13 8.10 1.40
N LEU A 138 6.59 7.01 2.02
CA LEU A 138 7.14 5.87 1.33
C LEU A 138 6.06 4.80 1.18
N ASP A 139 5.57 4.61 -0.05
CA ASP A 139 4.57 3.59 -0.38
C ASP A 139 5.24 2.20 -0.52
N ASP A 140 4.62 1.20 0.09
CA ASP A 140 5.16 -0.16 0.27
C ASP A 140 6.58 -0.18 0.88
N GLY A 141 6.76 0.62 1.95
CA GLY A 141 8.07 0.96 2.52
C GLY A 141 8.64 -0.01 3.57
N PHE A 142 7.82 -0.88 4.16
CA PHE A 142 8.20 -1.61 5.39
C PHE A 142 9.38 -2.59 5.23
N GLN A 143 9.50 -3.21 4.05
CA GLN A 143 10.64 -4.06 3.66
C GLN A 143 11.84 -3.25 3.13
N TYR A 144 11.72 -1.92 2.97
CA TYR A 144 12.75 -1.08 2.36
C TYR A 144 13.75 -0.57 3.40
N TRP A 145 14.61 -1.47 3.84
CA TRP A 145 15.66 -1.22 4.84
C TRP A 145 16.75 -0.22 4.40
N ALA A 146 16.94 0.00 3.10
CA ALA A 146 18.00 0.88 2.59
C ALA A 146 17.75 2.39 2.84
N LEU A 147 16.55 2.76 3.30
CA LEU A 147 16.17 4.12 3.66
C LEU A 147 15.74 4.14 5.13
N GLU A 148 16.28 5.09 5.87
CA GLU A 148 15.88 5.38 7.25
C GLU A 148 14.45 5.95 7.26
N ARG A 149 13.65 5.46 8.20
CA ARG A 149 12.22 5.79 8.32
C ARG A 149 12.03 6.37 9.72
N THR A 150 11.38 7.53 9.78
CA THR A 150 11.07 8.22 11.03
C THR A 150 9.87 7.59 11.72
N VAL A 151 8.89 7.14 10.92
CA VAL A 151 7.69 6.43 11.40
C VAL A 151 7.40 5.28 10.45
N ASP A 152 7.20 4.08 10.98
CA ASP A 152 6.72 2.90 10.24
C ASP A 152 5.25 2.62 10.57
N VAL A 153 4.38 2.81 9.57
CA VAL A 153 2.94 2.50 9.60
C VAL A 153 2.69 1.18 8.85
N VAL A 154 2.11 0.19 9.54
CA VAL A 154 1.82 -1.13 8.98
C VAL A 154 0.33 -1.36 8.86
N THR A 155 -0.12 -1.71 7.66
CA THR A 155 -1.50 -2.13 7.40
C THR A 155 -1.68 -3.64 7.64
N ILE A 156 -2.77 -4.00 8.30
CA ILE A 156 -3.22 -5.38 8.50
C ILE A 156 -4.68 -5.47 8.05
N ASP A 157 -4.93 -6.27 7.02
CA ASP A 157 -6.26 -6.50 6.47
C ASP A 157 -7.06 -7.47 7.35
N VAL A 158 -8.13 -6.99 8.00
CA VAL A 158 -8.92 -7.82 8.93
C VAL A 158 -9.76 -8.89 8.22
N THR A 159 -9.93 -8.78 6.90
CA THR A 159 -10.62 -9.80 6.08
C THR A 159 -9.74 -11.01 5.77
N GLN A 160 -8.49 -11.02 6.23
CA GLN A 160 -7.50 -12.04 5.94
C GLN A 160 -6.96 -12.66 7.22
N ASP A 161 -6.66 -13.96 7.17
CA ASP A 161 -6.06 -14.66 8.30
C ASP A 161 -4.61 -14.21 8.53
N PHE A 162 -4.43 -13.34 9.52
CA PHE A 162 -3.12 -12.89 9.98
C PHE A 162 -2.50 -13.87 10.99
N SER A 163 -3.28 -14.78 11.57
CA SER A 163 -2.82 -15.71 12.60
C SER A 163 -1.92 -16.81 12.03
N ALA A 164 -2.13 -17.20 10.76
CA ALA A 164 -1.35 -18.24 10.08
C ALA A 164 0.17 -17.94 10.08
N GLY A 165 0.57 -16.69 9.85
CA GLY A 165 1.98 -16.29 9.90
C GLY A 165 2.93 -17.01 8.91
N VAL A 166 2.39 -17.73 7.92
CA VAL A 166 3.18 -18.56 6.99
C VAL A 166 3.83 -17.67 5.93
N LEU A 167 5.16 -17.78 5.83
CA LEU A 167 5.99 -17.04 4.88
C LEU A 167 5.80 -17.52 3.43
N LEU A 168 6.12 -16.63 2.49
CA LEU A 168 6.30 -17.01 1.09
C LEU A 168 7.40 -18.10 0.97
N PRO A 169 7.28 -19.02 -0.02
CA PRO A 169 6.17 -19.16 -0.96
C PRO A 169 5.00 -20.01 -0.42
N ALA A 170 5.10 -20.60 0.78
CA ALA A 170 4.07 -21.49 1.34
C ALA A 170 2.82 -20.75 1.84
N GLY A 171 2.95 -19.46 2.13
CA GLY A 171 1.88 -18.59 2.59
C GLY A 171 2.04 -17.17 2.05
N ARG A 172 1.52 -16.18 2.77
CA ARG A 172 1.41 -14.80 2.26
C ARG A 172 2.38 -13.83 2.89
N PHE A 173 3.07 -14.20 3.95
CA PHE A 173 3.93 -13.28 4.68
C PHE A 173 5.24 -13.02 3.92
N ARG A 174 5.56 -11.74 3.70
CA ARG A 174 6.82 -11.25 3.15
C ARG A 174 7.93 -11.23 4.19
N GLU A 175 7.55 -11.10 5.46
CA GLU A 175 8.43 -11.13 6.62
C GLU A 175 7.73 -11.85 7.78
N PRO A 176 8.47 -12.41 8.75
CA PRO A 176 7.86 -13.05 9.91
C PRO A 176 6.97 -12.07 10.69
N ARG A 177 5.92 -12.56 11.35
CA ARG A 177 5.05 -11.72 12.20
C ARG A 177 5.80 -10.91 13.24
N SER A 178 6.93 -11.43 13.72
CA SER A 178 7.81 -10.75 14.67
C SER A 178 8.41 -9.44 14.12
N ALA A 179 8.45 -9.25 12.79
CA ALA A 179 8.85 -7.99 12.18
C ALA A 179 7.88 -6.84 12.51
N LEU A 180 6.64 -7.13 12.91
CA LEU A 180 5.66 -6.12 13.37
C LEU A 180 6.16 -5.30 14.56
N ARG A 181 7.14 -5.81 15.33
CA ARG A 181 7.82 -5.04 16.41
C ARG A 181 8.48 -3.75 15.94
N ARG A 182 8.73 -3.60 14.64
CA ARG A 182 9.30 -2.38 14.04
C ARG A 182 8.24 -1.32 13.74
N ALA A 183 6.97 -1.67 13.77
CA ALA A 183 5.90 -0.71 13.49
C ALA A 183 5.71 0.23 14.68
N ASP A 184 5.62 1.52 14.40
CA ASP A 184 5.20 2.53 15.38
C ASP A 184 3.66 2.60 15.42
N ILE A 185 3.03 2.42 14.26
CA ILE A 185 1.59 2.48 14.08
C ILE A 185 1.13 1.25 13.31
N VAL A 186 0.05 0.62 13.79
CA VAL A 186 -0.65 -0.45 13.07
C VAL A 186 -2.06 0.02 12.72
N VAL A 187 -2.42 -0.08 11.45
CA VAL A 187 -3.77 0.23 10.96
C VAL A 187 -4.45 -1.08 10.56
N LEU A 188 -5.48 -1.45 11.32
CA LEU A 188 -6.40 -2.53 10.97
C LEU A 188 -7.33 -2.02 9.86
N THR A 189 -7.14 -2.51 8.64
CA THR A 189 -7.90 -2.05 7.47
C THR A 189 -9.08 -2.95 7.20
N ARG A 190 -10.14 -2.37 6.64
CA ARG A 190 -11.39 -3.05 6.25
C ARG A 190 -12.26 -3.50 7.42
N THR A 191 -12.23 -2.77 8.54
CA THR A 191 -13.06 -3.08 9.73
C THR A 191 -14.55 -2.91 9.47
N GLU A 192 -14.93 -2.31 8.35
CA GLU A 192 -16.30 -2.26 7.88
C GLU A 192 -16.78 -3.58 7.25
N LEU A 193 -15.89 -4.54 6.96
CA LEU A 193 -16.21 -5.83 6.34
C LEU A 193 -16.05 -7.03 7.28
N ALA A 194 -15.20 -6.93 8.30
CA ALA A 194 -15.02 -7.96 9.32
C ALA A 194 -14.52 -7.33 10.62
N ASP A 195 -14.78 -8.01 11.74
CA ASP A 195 -14.30 -7.58 13.04
C ASP A 195 -12.77 -7.74 13.17
N GLY A 196 -12.12 -6.71 13.73
CA GLY A 196 -10.67 -6.62 13.91
C GLY A 196 -10.18 -7.09 15.28
N LEU A 197 -11.05 -7.53 16.21
CA LEU A 197 -10.66 -7.90 17.58
C LEU A 197 -9.50 -8.90 17.62
N SER A 198 -9.61 -10.02 16.89
CA SER A 198 -8.55 -11.04 16.88
C SER A 198 -7.22 -10.51 16.34
N HIS A 199 -7.24 -9.64 15.32
CA HIS A 199 -6.04 -8.99 14.79
C HIS A 199 -5.45 -8.03 15.83
N ARG A 200 -6.29 -7.28 16.54
CA ARG A 200 -5.88 -6.37 17.61
C ARG A 200 -5.17 -7.10 18.75
N GLU A 201 -5.69 -8.25 19.17
CA GLU A 201 -5.06 -9.12 20.18
C GLU A 201 -3.69 -9.64 19.70
N ILE A 202 -3.60 -10.06 18.43
CA ILE A 202 -2.33 -10.48 17.85
C ILE A 202 -1.33 -9.32 17.83
N VAL A 203 -1.75 -8.12 17.46
CA VAL A 203 -0.91 -6.92 17.47
C VAL A 203 -0.43 -6.61 18.87
N ALA A 204 -1.34 -6.58 19.86
CA ALA A 204 -1.00 -6.29 21.26
C ALA A 204 0.05 -7.28 21.81
N ARG A 205 -0.04 -8.57 21.45
CA ARG A 205 0.94 -9.58 21.85
C ARG A 205 2.29 -9.41 21.14
N LEU A 206 2.29 -9.08 19.85
CA LEU A 206 3.51 -9.00 19.05
C LEU A 206 4.25 -7.68 19.22
N ASN A 207 3.52 -6.58 19.39
CA ASN A 207 4.04 -5.24 19.54
C ASN A 207 3.10 -4.39 20.44
N PRO A 208 3.21 -4.52 21.78
CA PRO A 208 2.36 -3.79 22.72
C PRO A 208 2.61 -2.27 22.72
N ARG A 209 3.67 -1.79 22.05
CA ARG A 209 4.03 -0.37 22.00
C ARG A 209 3.44 0.35 20.79
N ALA A 210 2.99 -0.38 19.76
CA ALA A 210 2.43 0.24 18.57
C ALA A 210 1.08 0.88 18.89
N ALA A 211 0.86 2.09 18.38
CA ALA A 211 -0.47 2.66 18.36
C ALA A 211 -1.34 1.89 17.34
N VAL A 212 -2.53 1.48 17.75
CA VAL A 212 -3.44 0.70 16.90
C VAL A 212 -4.64 1.56 16.52
N PHE A 213 -4.88 1.69 15.22
CA PHE A 213 -6.03 2.36 14.66
C PHE A 213 -6.80 1.43 13.73
N GLU A 214 -8.04 1.78 13.47
CA GLU A 214 -8.91 1.11 12.53
C GLU A 214 -9.18 2.02 11.34
N SER A 215 -9.31 1.44 10.15
CA SER A 215 -9.71 2.19 8.97
C SER A 215 -10.80 1.47 8.20
N THR A 216 -11.76 2.28 7.77
CA THR A 216 -12.87 1.85 6.95
C THR A 216 -12.78 2.40 5.54
N ILE A 217 -13.22 1.65 4.55
CA ILE A 217 -13.36 2.14 3.17
C ILE A 217 -14.83 2.47 2.90
N SER A 218 -15.07 3.66 2.36
CA SER A 218 -16.38 4.12 1.91
C SER A 218 -16.36 4.44 0.42
N LEU A 219 -17.46 4.16 -0.27
CA LEU A 219 -17.67 4.58 -1.66
C LEU A 219 -17.81 6.11 -1.72
N ARG A 220 -16.83 6.81 -2.33
CA ARG A 220 -16.93 8.26 -2.57
C ARG A 220 -17.89 8.59 -3.73
N GLY A 221 -17.99 7.71 -4.71
CA GLY A 221 -18.83 7.92 -5.88
C GLY A 221 -18.42 7.00 -7.04
N TRP A 222 -19.10 7.18 -8.17
CA TRP A 222 -18.88 6.42 -9.39
C TRP A 222 -18.23 7.30 -10.44
N ILE A 223 -17.33 6.70 -11.24
CA ILE A 223 -16.71 7.36 -12.39
C ILE A 223 -17.01 6.55 -13.64
N GLU A 224 -17.20 7.25 -14.76
CA GLU A 224 -17.29 6.60 -16.05
C GLU A 224 -15.87 6.23 -16.53
N ALA A 225 -15.65 4.94 -16.85
CA ALA A 225 -14.31 4.44 -17.16
C ALA A 225 -13.65 5.10 -18.39
N GLN A 226 -14.44 5.46 -19.41
CA GLN A 226 -13.90 6.06 -20.64
C GLN A 226 -13.54 7.54 -20.47
N SER A 227 -14.43 8.33 -19.85
CA SER A 227 -14.21 9.77 -19.71
C SER A 227 -13.41 10.14 -18.47
N GLY A 228 -13.44 9.29 -17.43
CA GLY A 228 -12.90 9.57 -16.10
C GLY A 228 -13.74 10.59 -15.31
N SER A 229 -14.90 10.98 -15.85
CA SER A 229 -15.78 11.97 -15.23
C SER A 229 -16.63 11.32 -14.13
N PRO A 230 -17.03 12.07 -13.10
CA PRO A 230 -18.05 11.61 -12.16
C PRO A 230 -19.29 11.16 -12.93
N ALA A 231 -19.82 9.99 -12.60
CA ALA A 231 -21.08 9.51 -13.13
C ALA A 231 -22.23 10.27 -12.41
N ALA A 232 -22.42 11.54 -12.77
CA ALA A 232 -23.49 12.37 -12.24
C ALA A 232 -24.86 11.83 -12.69
N GLY A 233 -25.81 11.72 -11.77
CA GLY A 233 -27.23 11.49 -12.09
C GLY A 233 -27.63 10.10 -12.60
N ARG A 234 -26.72 9.12 -12.67
CA ARG A 234 -27.10 7.72 -12.83
C ARG A 234 -27.07 7.06 -11.46
N GLU A 235 -28.24 6.90 -10.86
CA GLU A 235 -28.46 5.98 -9.75
C GLU A 235 -27.88 4.62 -10.13
N VAL A 236 -26.65 4.34 -9.67
CA VAL A 236 -26.10 2.98 -9.62
C VAL A 236 -26.82 2.18 -8.53
N GLN A 237 -27.78 2.81 -7.81
CA GLN A 237 -28.73 2.13 -6.96
C GLN A 237 -29.45 1.04 -7.77
N CYS A 238 -29.26 -0.21 -7.34
CA CYS A 238 -30.08 -1.35 -7.72
C CYS A 238 -29.96 -1.88 -9.16
N ARG A 239 -28.88 -1.59 -9.90
CA ARG A 239 -28.64 -2.31 -11.17
C ARG A 239 -27.85 -3.60 -10.94
N ARG A 240 -28.38 -4.69 -11.48
CA ARG A 240 -27.64 -5.93 -11.71
C ARG A 240 -26.38 -5.61 -12.51
N ALA A 241 -25.22 -5.84 -11.92
CA ALA A 241 -23.94 -5.55 -12.53
C ALA A 241 -23.11 -6.83 -12.68
N LEU A 242 -22.42 -6.94 -13.81
CA LEU A 242 -21.22 -7.77 -13.88
C LEU A 242 -20.08 -6.94 -13.31
N ALA A 243 -19.42 -7.46 -12.29
CA ALA A 243 -18.28 -6.80 -11.65
C ALA A 243 -17.00 -7.58 -11.93
N PHE A 244 -15.92 -6.85 -12.23
CA PHE A 244 -14.61 -7.45 -12.41
C PHE A 244 -13.53 -6.63 -11.72
N CYS A 245 -12.43 -7.28 -11.34
CA CYS A 245 -11.27 -6.62 -10.77
C CYS A 245 -9.98 -7.40 -11.01
N GLY A 246 -8.85 -6.70 -11.02
CA GLY A 246 -7.50 -7.26 -11.09
C GLY A 246 -6.64 -6.77 -9.93
N ILE A 247 -7.11 -7.00 -8.70
CA ILE A 247 -6.51 -6.46 -7.46
C ILE A 247 -6.09 -7.59 -6.50
N GLY A 248 -5.19 -7.29 -5.57
CA GLY A 248 -4.68 -8.26 -4.61
C GLY A 248 -5.64 -8.77 -3.52
N ASN A 249 -6.89 -8.29 -3.43
CA ASN A 249 -7.95 -8.88 -2.59
C ASN A 249 -9.33 -8.73 -3.28
N PRO A 250 -9.65 -9.58 -4.28
CA PRO A 250 -10.92 -9.52 -5.02
C PRO A 250 -12.15 -9.72 -4.13
N LYS A 251 -12.07 -10.61 -3.14
CA LYS A 251 -13.17 -10.91 -2.21
C LYS A 251 -13.64 -9.66 -1.48
N ALA A 252 -12.70 -8.88 -0.91
CA ALA A 252 -13.04 -7.63 -0.23
C ALA A 252 -13.69 -6.60 -1.16
N PHE A 253 -13.27 -6.54 -2.43
CA PHE A 253 -13.89 -5.65 -3.41
C PHE A 253 -15.34 -6.02 -3.70
N PHE A 254 -15.63 -7.28 -3.99
CA PHE A 254 -17.00 -7.72 -4.25
C PHE A 254 -17.90 -7.63 -3.01
N SER A 255 -17.36 -7.94 -1.82
CA SER A 255 -18.07 -7.69 -0.55
C SER A 255 -18.38 -6.21 -0.34
N GLY A 256 -17.44 -5.32 -0.67
CA GLY A 256 -17.64 -3.87 -0.64
C GLY A 256 -18.76 -3.42 -1.58
N LEU A 257 -18.76 -3.88 -2.83
CA LEU A 257 -19.82 -3.58 -3.81
C LEU A 257 -21.21 -3.98 -3.29
N ARG A 258 -21.35 -5.20 -2.76
CA ARG A 258 -22.61 -5.67 -2.17
C ARG A 258 -23.03 -4.82 -0.98
N LYS A 259 -22.09 -4.47 -0.10
CA LYS A 259 -22.33 -3.59 1.04
C LYS A 259 -22.83 -2.21 0.62
N TRP A 260 -22.36 -1.70 -0.51
CA TRP A 260 -22.81 -0.42 -1.07
C TRP A 260 -24.05 -0.52 -1.96
N GLY A 261 -24.79 -1.64 -1.90
CA GLY A 261 -26.09 -1.80 -2.56
C GLY A 261 -26.03 -2.24 -4.02
N VAL A 262 -24.86 -2.68 -4.52
CA VAL A 262 -24.72 -3.19 -5.89
C VAL A 262 -25.14 -4.66 -5.94
N GLN A 263 -26.09 -4.99 -6.82
CA GLN A 263 -26.47 -6.37 -7.09
C GLN A 263 -25.47 -6.99 -8.07
N VAL A 264 -24.43 -7.64 -7.56
CA VAL A 264 -23.40 -8.32 -8.39
C VAL A 264 -23.97 -9.64 -8.93
N SER A 265 -24.34 -9.68 -10.20
CA SER A 265 -24.89 -10.86 -10.89
C SER A 265 -23.81 -11.83 -11.35
N ALA A 266 -22.60 -11.33 -11.61
CA ALA A 266 -21.45 -12.13 -12.01
C ALA A 266 -20.16 -11.45 -11.51
N GLU A 267 -19.20 -12.27 -11.07
CA GLU A 267 -17.88 -11.84 -10.60
C GLU A 267 -16.79 -12.38 -11.52
N VAL A 268 -15.88 -11.52 -11.95
CA VAL A 268 -14.68 -11.92 -12.69
C VAL A 268 -13.45 -11.39 -11.96
N ALA A 269 -12.65 -12.30 -11.40
CA ALA A 269 -11.41 -11.97 -10.73
C ALA A 269 -10.20 -12.29 -11.62
N TYR A 270 -9.49 -11.26 -12.05
CA TYR A 270 -8.22 -11.39 -12.76
C TYR A 270 -7.04 -11.39 -11.78
N ARG A 271 -5.85 -11.73 -12.28
CA ARG A 271 -4.61 -11.63 -11.50
C ARG A 271 -4.35 -10.17 -11.14
N ASP A 272 -3.64 -9.95 -10.03
CA ASP A 272 -3.25 -8.60 -9.62
C ASP A 272 -2.48 -7.89 -10.75
N HIS A 273 -2.83 -6.62 -10.99
CA HIS A 273 -2.33 -5.78 -12.09
C HIS A 273 -2.55 -6.33 -13.51
N TYR A 274 -3.64 -7.08 -13.73
CA TYR A 274 -4.02 -7.54 -15.07
C TYR A 274 -4.21 -6.37 -16.04
N GLN A 275 -3.65 -6.48 -17.25
CA GLN A 275 -3.77 -5.51 -18.34
C GLN A 275 -4.66 -6.07 -19.45
#